data_AF-A0A1B8UJE7-F1
#
_entry.id   AF-A0A1B8UJE7-F1
#
_cell.length_a   1.000
_cell.length_b   1.000
_cell.length_c   1.000
_cell.angle_alpha   90.00
_cell.angle_beta   90.00
_cell.angle_gamma   90.00
#
_symmetry.space_group_name_H-M   'P 1'
#
loop_
_entity.id
_entity.type
_entity.pdbx_description
1 polymer ?
#
loop_
_entity_poly.entity_id
_entity_poly.type
_entity_poly.pdbx_seq_one_letter_code
_entity_poly.pdbx_strand_id
1 'polypeptide(L)'
;MKYAISFMLIVFLTISLSSVNSFASVYNYDANGNITQIMNDETEISYESDQNGVMTGRSVSKKVYNSVIANGNFKEVDTAGNAKGWELMTVSNVPYSSSIKKIDSRNHQQIQASNMTAGSLIGIKQTFAIPYIYDKYVGMKSSLKIDQLQNAEVVMALDFIDDTGKIIKRVTKKSTLTGDFFYTMSEGIGGVPFNTKKAVIQLFIQATGNNAAGSITIKGVDVTYDFNYYFNMLMNHDFQGEINLTEVGRIFDYWQYTGDANRYSFSESRFERGKRRQIIFFSGIGSKEIYLTQNILLDDSMNFQLRGILKRTLSTVSHLRISFFNQDGILLGTSTSSSDSPTDITLSSRGSIPKGAVYATIYAGARFESSSNGSNGMVEIDDVAFEYSTEPQALWNSLLALFGHNSEVALGWKKVNDGDQKARVFEKHYSGRGQKINAQTGRWGRYGISQNVQIGDVTKKSKFLLTGEISVFHSSNARLEIVVSLPYSSGKMVFSEAYILTPGEKKSIRIEGEKMLGVAEAEISASLVPMNSNETWNSSIVVHYLRFNPDYKPS
;
A
#
# COMPACT_ATOMS: atom_id res chain seq x y z
N MET A 1 42.06 23.86 -66.32
CA MET A 1 42.46 22.49 -65.98
C MET A 1 42.84 22.48 -64.50
N LYS A 2 42.15 21.65 -63.69
CA LYS A 2 42.53 21.11 -62.35
C LYS A 2 42.24 21.91 -61.05
N TYR A 3 41.29 21.33 -60.29
CA TYR A 3 41.03 21.23 -58.83
C TYR A 3 40.73 22.51 -58.01
N ALA A 4 39.56 22.69 -57.35
CA ALA A 4 38.79 21.89 -56.37
C ALA A 4 39.31 22.03 -54.93
N ILE A 5 38.56 22.75 -54.06
CA ILE A 5 38.44 22.47 -52.62
C ILE A 5 36.99 22.75 -52.20
N SER A 6 36.22 21.67 -52.00
CA SER A 6 34.94 21.67 -51.29
C SER A 6 35.20 21.68 -49.79
N PHE A 7 34.55 22.59 -49.07
CA PHE A 7 34.46 22.56 -47.61
C PHE A 7 33.11 21.93 -47.23
N MET A 8 33.13 20.66 -46.85
CA MET A 8 31.94 19.93 -46.38
C MET A 8 31.92 19.98 -44.85
N LEU A 9 31.10 20.88 -44.31
CA LEU A 9 30.81 20.97 -42.89
C LEU A 9 29.77 19.90 -42.53
N ILE A 10 30.22 18.72 -42.12
CA ILE A 10 29.35 17.68 -41.56
C ILE A 10 29.12 18.03 -40.08
N VAL A 11 28.01 18.72 -39.82
CA VAL A 11 27.44 18.86 -38.47
C VAL A 11 26.83 17.51 -38.09
N PHE A 12 27.50 16.77 -37.21
CA PHE A 12 26.93 15.62 -36.51
C PHE A 12 25.85 16.12 -35.54
N LEU A 13 24.62 16.25 -36.06
CA LEU A 13 23.42 16.42 -35.24
C LEU A 13 23.03 15.05 -34.70
N THR A 14 23.59 14.64 -33.55
CA THR A 14 23.07 13.50 -32.79
C THR A 14 21.72 13.90 -32.21
N ILE A 15 20.65 13.65 -32.96
CA ILE A 15 19.28 13.76 -32.47
C ILE A 15 19.12 12.65 -31.43
N SER A 16 19.25 13.01 -30.15
CA SER A 16 18.73 12.21 -29.05
C SER A 16 17.23 12.05 -29.29
N LEU A 17 16.85 10.88 -29.81
CA LEU A 17 15.47 10.43 -29.89
C LEU A 17 14.96 10.28 -28.45
N SER A 18 14.47 11.36 -27.87
CA SER A 18 13.58 11.29 -26.72
C SER A 18 12.33 10.54 -27.19
N SER A 19 12.22 9.27 -26.81
CA SER A 19 11.02 8.47 -26.99
C SER A 19 9.87 9.18 -26.31
N VAL A 20 8.98 9.77 -27.09
CA VAL A 20 7.68 10.21 -26.61
C VAL A 20 6.88 8.95 -26.37
N ASN A 21 6.69 8.58 -25.10
CA ASN A 21 5.79 7.50 -24.74
C ASN A 21 4.37 7.91 -25.13
N SER A 22 3.82 7.31 -26.20
CA SER A 22 2.39 7.40 -26.45
C SER A 22 1.68 6.45 -25.48
N PHE A 23 1.00 6.98 -24.48
CA PHE A 23 0.22 6.18 -23.55
C PHE A 23 -0.96 5.53 -24.29
N ALA A 24 -0.96 4.21 -24.40
CA ALA A 24 -2.11 3.49 -24.95
C ALA A 24 -3.30 3.65 -24.00
N SER A 25 -4.40 4.20 -24.51
CA SER A 25 -5.64 4.32 -23.74
C SER A 25 -6.57 3.15 -24.08
N VAL A 26 -7.08 2.46 -23.05
CA VAL A 26 -8.07 1.39 -23.15
C VAL A 26 -9.46 1.99 -22.93
N TYR A 27 -10.41 1.69 -23.80
CA TYR A 27 -11.78 2.20 -23.74
C TYR A 27 -12.73 1.06 -23.39
N ASN A 28 -13.56 1.24 -22.37
CA ASN A 28 -14.64 0.32 -22.02
C ASN A 28 -16.00 0.96 -22.28
N TYR A 29 -16.97 0.11 -22.64
CA TYR A 29 -18.31 0.50 -23.04
C TYR A 29 -19.37 -0.28 -22.26
N ASP A 30 -20.55 0.30 -22.04
CA ASP A 30 -21.72 -0.42 -21.51
C ASP A 30 -22.42 -1.25 -22.61
N ALA A 31 -23.45 -2.00 -22.21
CA ALA A 31 -24.26 -2.80 -23.12
C ALA A 31 -25.01 -1.98 -24.19
N ASN A 32 -25.14 -0.67 -23.99
CA ASN A 32 -25.77 0.27 -24.92
C ASN A 32 -24.74 0.96 -25.83
N GLY A 33 -23.46 0.63 -25.72
CA GLY A 33 -22.39 1.21 -26.52
C GLY A 33 -21.89 2.57 -26.04
N ASN A 34 -22.30 3.05 -24.86
CA ASN A 34 -21.77 4.28 -24.27
C ASN A 34 -20.41 4.00 -23.65
N ILE A 35 -19.45 4.91 -23.80
CA ILE A 35 -18.16 4.84 -23.11
C ILE A 35 -18.44 4.89 -21.61
N THR A 36 -17.97 3.89 -20.87
CA THR A 36 -18.00 3.84 -19.40
C THR A 36 -16.64 4.15 -18.81
N GLN A 37 -15.55 3.95 -19.56
CA GLN A 37 -14.20 4.09 -19.03
C GLN A 37 -13.16 4.41 -20.12
N ILE A 38 -12.14 5.20 -19.78
CA ILE A 38 -10.90 5.39 -20.53
C ILE A 38 -9.74 5.21 -19.55
N MET A 39 -8.92 4.18 -19.71
CA MET A 39 -7.78 3.91 -18.84
C MET A 39 -6.47 4.13 -19.58
N ASN A 40 -5.51 4.81 -18.96
CA ASN A 40 -4.12 4.81 -19.35
C ASN A 40 -3.24 4.51 -18.11
N ASP A 41 -1.92 4.49 -18.29
CA ASP A 41 -0.99 4.10 -17.22
C ASP A 41 -1.07 4.97 -15.96
N GLU A 42 -1.47 6.23 -16.11
CA GLU A 42 -1.58 7.19 -15.01
C GLU A 42 -3.00 7.42 -14.52
N THR A 43 -3.98 7.34 -15.42
CA THR A 43 -5.34 7.85 -15.20
C THR A 43 -6.40 6.91 -15.73
N GLU A 44 -7.46 6.73 -14.96
CA GLU A 44 -8.68 6.06 -15.38
C GLU A 44 -9.81 7.10 -15.32
N ILE A 45 -10.44 7.37 -16.45
CA ILE A 45 -11.58 8.27 -16.60
C ILE A 45 -12.83 7.43 -16.68
N SER A 46 -13.74 7.52 -15.71
CA SER A 46 -15.02 6.80 -15.74
C SER A 46 -16.17 7.75 -16.03
N TYR A 47 -17.12 7.26 -16.80
CA TYR A 47 -18.26 7.98 -17.34
C TYR A 47 -19.53 7.33 -16.78
N GLU A 48 -20.42 8.15 -16.20
CA GLU A 48 -21.76 7.75 -15.80
C GLU A 48 -22.75 8.39 -16.77
N SER A 49 -23.71 7.59 -17.22
CA SER A 49 -24.80 8.02 -18.08
C SER A 49 -26.14 7.56 -17.50
N ASP A 50 -27.19 8.35 -17.74
CA ASP A 50 -28.54 7.91 -17.43
C ASP A 50 -29.04 6.83 -18.41
N GLN A 51 -30.27 6.36 -18.20
CA GLN A 51 -30.89 5.33 -19.04
C GLN A 51 -31.09 5.75 -20.51
N ASN A 52 -30.94 7.05 -20.83
CA ASN A 52 -31.03 7.58 -22.18
C ASN A 52 -29.65 7.81 -22.82
N GLY A 53 -28.56 7.40 -22.15
CA GLY A 53 -27.19 7.60 -22.61
C GLY A 53 -26.67 9.03 -22.41
N VAL A 54 -27.40 9.89 -21.68
CA VAL A 54 -26.93 11.24 -21.35
C VAL A 54 -25.91 11.14 -20.25
N MET A 55 -24.72 11.68 -20.48
CA MET A 55 -23.63 11.68 -19.51
C MET A 55 -24.02 12.51 -18.27
N THR A 56 -24.21 11.85 -17.14
CA THR A 56 -24.59 12.45 -15.85
C THR A 56 -23.40 12.67 -14.92
N GLY A 57 -22.27 11.99 -15.18
CA GLY A 57 -21.08 12.10 -14.35
C GLY A 57 -19.78 11.78 -15.10
N ARG A 58 -18.71 12.51 -14.77
CA ARG A 58 -17.34 12.21 -15.18
C ARG A 58 -16.46 12.12 -13.95
N SER A 59 -15.67 11.08 -13.84
CA SER A 59 -14.58 11.00 -12.86
C SER A 59 -13.26 10.72 -13.57
N VAL A 60 -12.16 11.30 -13.10
CA VAL A 60 -10.81 11.10 -13.65
C VAL A 60 -9.92 10.64 -12.50
N SER A 61 -9.92 9.35 -12.21
CA SER A 61 -8.98 8.79 -11.24
C SER A 61 -7.55 8.90 -11.76
N LYS A 62 -6.62 9.35 -10.91
CA LYS A 62 -5.18 9.19 -11.10
C LYS A 62 -4.73 8.09 -10.13
N LYS A 63 -3.90 7.14 -10.56
CA LYS A 63 -3.43 6.09 -9.66
C LYS A 63 -2.80 6.74 -8.42
N VAL A 64 -3.29 6.38 -7.23
CA VAL A 64 -2.70 6.78 -5.94
C VAL A 64 -1.29 6.17 -5.82
N TYR A 65 -1.11 5.02 -6.47
CA TYR A 65 0.15 4.32 -6.68
C TYR A 65 0.84 4.79 -7.97
N ASN A 66 1.83 5.69 -7.86
CA ASN A 66 2.67 6.06 -9.00
C ASN A 66 3.93 5.21 -8.98
N SER A 67 3.84 4.02 -9.57
CA SER A 67 5.04 3.32 -10.00
C SER A 67 5.79 4.24 -10.96
N VAL A 68 7.08 4.46 -10.72
CA VAL A 68 7.92 5.31 -11.58
C VAL A 68 8.64 4.51 -12.67
N ILE A 69 8.44 3.19 -12.67
CA ILE A 69 8.99 2.26 -13.64
C ILE A 69 7.90 1.81 -14.61
N ALA A 70 8.31 1.53 -15.84
CA ALA A 70 7.41 1.06 -16.89
C ALA A 70 7.43 -0.47 -16.96
N ASN A 71 6.28 -1.07 -17.27
CA ASN A 71 6.17 -2.52 -17.51
C ASN A 71 6.76 -3.37 -16.36
N GLY A 72 6.60 -2.94 -15.10
CA GLY A 72 7.09 -3.66 -13.93
C GLY A 72 6.40 -5.01 -13.70
N ASN A 73 5.26 -5.25 -14.33
CA ASN A 73 4.52 -6.53 -14.34
C ASN A 73 4.89 -7.45 -15.53
N PHE A 74 5.79 -7.02 -16.43
CA PHE A 74 6.23 -7.75 -17.61
C PHE A 74 5.13 -8.14 -18.62
N LYS A 75 4.01 -7.41 -18.62
CA LYS A 75 2.89 -7.65 -19.52
C LYS A 75 3.26 -7.40 -20.98
N GLU A 76 4.03 -6.34 -21.24
CA GLU A 76 4.47 -5.99 -22.59
C GLU A 76 5.76 -6.73 -22.95
N VAL A 77 5.73 -7.45 -24.06
CA VAL A 77 6.91 -8.12 -24.65
C VAL A 77 7.19 -7.58 -26.04
N ASP A 78 8.46 -7.52 -26.42
CA ASP A 78 8.88 -7.15 -27.77
C ASP A 78 8.73 -8.33 -28.76
N THR A 79 9.07 -8.10 -30.03
CA THR A 79 8.99 -9.13 -31.09
C THR A 79 9.96 -10.30 -30.90
N ALA A 80 10.98 -10.12 -30.06
CA ALA A 80 11.92 -11.18 -29.67
C ALA A 80 11.48 -11.92 -28.39
N GLY A 81 10.35 -11.53 -27.79
CA GLY A 81 9.80 -12.14 -26.58
C GLY A 81 10.43 -11.63 -25.28
N ASN A 82 11.18 -10.53 -25.30
CA ASN A 82 11.76 -9.91 -24.11
C ASN A 82 10.80 -8.90 -23.47
N ALA A 83 10.89 -8.68 -22.16
CA ALA A 83 10.13 -7.61 -21.50
C ALA A 83 10.51 -6.23 -22.06
N LYS A 84 9.53 -5.54 -22.64
CA LYS A 84 9.74 -4.21 -23.22
C LYS A 84 10.18 -3.21 -22.14
N GLY A 85 11.22 -2.44 -22.43
CA GLY A 85 11.78 -1.43 -21.52
C GLY A 85 12.67 -1.99 -20.42
N TRP A 86 12.98 -3.29 -20.43
CA TRP A 86 13.93 -3.91 -19.51
C TRP A 86 15.17 -4.36 -20.27
N GLU A 87 16.35 -4.11 -19.70
CA GLU A 87 17.63 -4.48 -20.27
C GLU A 87 18.27 -5.63 -19.50
N LEU A 88 18.87 -6.57 -20.21
CA LEU A 88 19.73 -7.57 -19.60
C LEU A 88 21.01 -6.91 -19.06
N MET A 89 21.44 -7.34 -17.88
CA MET A 89 22.69 -6.95 -17.25
C MET A 89 23.56 -8.19 -17.06
N THR A 90 24.81 -8.17 -17.54
CA THR A 90 25.83 -9.20 -17.27
C THR A 90 27.23 -8.59 -17.27
N VAL A 91 28.13 -9.10 -16.43
CA VAL A 91 29.53 -8.60 -16.30
C VAL A 91 30.57 -9.61 -16.83
N SER A 92 30.14 -10.78 -17.34
CA SER A 92 31.06 -11.87 -17.74
C SER A 92 30.44 -12.80 -18.80
N ASN A 93 31.28 -13.59 -19.49
CA ASN A 93 30.87 -14.69 -20.38
C ASN A 93 30.27 -15.88 -19.59
N VAL A 94 29.24 -15.60 -18.81
CA VAL A 94 28.51 -16.58 -18.01
C VAL A 94 27.52 -17.32 -18.90
N PRO A 95 27.46 -18.66 -18.85
CA PRO A 95 26.35 -19.39 -19.43
C PRO A 95 25.03 -19.02 -18.73
N TYR A 96 24.08 -18.46 -19.48
CA TYR A 96 22.79 -18.03 -18.94
C TYR A 96 21.63 -18.28 -19.88
N SER A 97 20.42 -18.27 -19.31
CA SER A 97 19.16 -18.09 -20.02
C SER A 97 18.35 -16.96 -19.37
N SER A 98 17.68 -16.17 -20.20
CA SER A 98 16.78 -15.09 -19.76
C SER A 98 15.61 -15.06 -20.72
N SER A 99 14.40 -15.23 -20.22
CA SER A 99 13.20 -15.29 -21.06
C SER A 99 11.94 -14.93 -20.29
N ILE A 100 10.91 -14.51 -21.02
CA ILE A 100 9.57 -14.38 -20.47
C ILE A 100 8.90 -15.75 -20.47
N LYS A 101 8.49 -16.19 -19.29
CA LYS A 101 7.70 -17.40 -19.08
C LYS A 101 6.27 -17.01 -18.73
N LYS A 102 5.30 -17.59 -19.43
CA LYS A 102 3.90 -17.46 -19.07
C LYS A 102 3.56 -18.49 -17.99
N ILE A 103 3.16 -18.02 -16.81
CA ILE A 103 2.67 -18.83 -15.70
C ILE A 103 1.22 -18.41 -15.49
N ASP A 104 0.30 -19.35 -15.67
CA ASP A 104 -1.14 -19.10 -15.78
C ASP A 104 -1.46 -18.07 -16.88
N SER A 105 -2.17 -16.99 -16.53
CA SER A 105 -2.49 -15.89 -17.44
C SER A 105 -1.43 -14.79 -17.51
N ARG A 106 -0.33 -14.92 -16.74
CA ARG A 106 0.63 -13.83 -16.50
C ARG A 106 2.02 -14.11 -17.06
N ASN A 107 2.70 -13.07 -17.52
CA ASN A 107 4.11 -13.11 -17.88
C ASN A 107 5.01 -12.93 -16.65
N HIS A 108 6.09 -13.70 -16.60
CA HIS A 108 7.13 -13.65 -15.57
C HIS A 108 8.50 -13.59 -16.23
N GLN A 109 9.41 -12.79 -15.69
CA GLN A 109 10.81 -12.82 -16.15
C GLN A 109 11.54 -13.96 -15.45
N GLN A 110 12.04 -14.93 -16.21
CA GLN A 110 12.89 -16.00 -15.70
C GLN A 110 14.35 -15.71 -16.06
N ILE A 111 15.26 -15.93 -15.11
CA ILE A 111 16.71 -15.78 -15.30
C ILE A 111 17.39 -17.00 -14.66
N GLN A 112 18.25 -17.66 -15.42
CA GLN A 112 19.07 -18.77 -14.94
C GLN A 112 20.52 -18.55 -15.34
N ALA A 113 21.44 -18.91 -14.45
CA ALA A 113 22.86 -18.91 -14.76
C ALA A 113 23.60 -20.03 -14.05
N SER A 114 24.73 -20.40 -14.62
CA SER A 114 25.60 -21.46 -14.13
C SER A 114 27.06 -21.11 -14.38
N ASN A 115 27.98 -21.78 -13.67
CA ASN A 115 29.42 -21.60 -13.82
C ASN A 115 29.89 -20.14 -13.74
N MET A 116 29.24 -19.35 -12.88
CA MET A 116 29.61 -17.97 -12.63
C MET A 116 30.91 -17.91 -11.82
N THR A 117 31.84 -17.06 -12.23
CA THR A 117 33.03 -16.73 -11.44
C THR A 117 32.68 -15.78 -10.30
N ALA A 118 33.44 -15.82 -9.20
CA ALA A 118 33.20 -14.92 -8.07
C ALA A 118 33.14 -13.45 -8.53
N GLY A 119 32.13 -12.71 -8.06
CA GLY A 119 31.91 -11.30 -8.45
C GLY A 119 31.14 -11.10 -9.76
N SER A 120 30.94 -12.14 -10.57
CA SER A 120 30.05 -12.08 -11.72
C SER A 120 28.61 -11.82 -11.30
N LEU A 121 27.84 -11.20 -12.19
CA LEU A 121 26.42 -10.99 -12.00
C LEU A 121 25.65 -11.18 -13.30
N ILE A 122 24.37 -11.50 -13.16
CA ILE A 122 23.41 -11.49 -14.25
C ILE A 122 22.02 -11.13 -13.76
N GLY A 123 21.31 -10.29 -14.50
CA GLY A 123 19.95 -9.92 -14.16
C GLY A 123 19.31 -9.01 -15.18
N ILE A 124 18.33 -8.26 -14.70
CA ILE A 124 17.64 -7.22 -15.47
C ILE A 124 17.80 -5.86 -14.79
N LYS A 125 17.70 -4.81 -15.59
CA LYS A 125 17.68 -3.43 -15.10
C LYS A 125 16.71 -2.57 -15.91
N GLN A 126 16.26 -1.49 -15.30
CA GLN A 126 15.55 -0.42 -16.00
C GLN A 126 16.06 0.93 -15.50
N THR A 127 16.31 1.84 -16.44
CA THR A 127 16.67 3.23 -16.16
C THR A 127 15.43 4.10 -16.32
N PHE A 128 15.16 4.98 -15.36
CA PHE A 128 13.99 5.85 -15.37
C PHE A 128 14.28 7.22 -14.73
N ALA A 129 13.49 8.21 -15.10
CA ALA A 129 13.58 9.55 -14.50
C ALA A 129 12.97 9.55 -13.10
N ILE A 130 13.67 10.15 -12.14
CA ILE A 130 13.20 10.23 -10.75
C ILE A 130 13.52 11.61 -10.17
N PRO A 131 12.62 12.60 -10.33
CA PRO A 131 12.90 13.96 -9.93
C PRO A 131 12.96 14.07 -8.41
N TYR A 132 13.86 14.89 -7.87
CA TYR A 132 13.79 15.26 -6.47
C TYR A 132 12.46 15.97 -6.19
N ILE A 133 11.68 15.42 -5.26
CA ILE A 133 10.44 16.04 -4.77
C ILE A 133 10.53 16.10 -3.24
N TYR A 134 10.48 17.33 -2.71
CA TYR A 134 10.44 17.57 -1.28
C TYR A 134 9.26 16.82 -0.64
N ASP A 135 9.48 16.24 0.55
CA ASP A 135 8.49 15.45 1.30
C ASP A 135 7.94 14.18 0.63
N LYS A 136 8.60 13.66 -0.41
CA LYS A 136 8.32 12.32 -0.94
C LYS A 136 9.42 11.32 -0.61
N TYR A 137 8.97 10.12 -0.30
CA TYR A 137 9.78 8.96 0.05
C TYR A 137 9.69 7.95 -1.08
N VAL A 138 10.79 7.25 -1.32
CA VAL A 138 10.89 6.22 -2.34
C VAL A 138 11.07 4.89 -1.65
N GLY A 139 10.51 3.85 -2.25
CA GLY A 139 10.86 2.48 -1.92
C GLY A 139 10.82 1.59 -3.14
N MET A 140 11.48 0.45 -3.04
CA MET A 140 11.55 -0.55 -4.08
C MET A 140 11.00 -1.89 -3.60
N LYS A 141 10.36 -2.63 -4.50
CA LYS A 141 9.76 -3.94 -4.22
C LYS A 141 10.02 -4.88 -5.39
N SER A 142 10.10 -6.17 -5.13
CA SER A 142 9.94 -7.16 -6.18
C SER A 142 9.30 -8.41 -5.63
N SER A 143 8.31 -8.94 -6.34
CA SER A 143 7.76 -10.27 -6.08
C SER A 143 8.52 -11.27 -6.92
N LEU A 144 9.28 -12.15 -6.28
CA LEU A 144 10.14 -13.12 -6.94
C LEU A 144 10.14 -14.46 -6.23
N LYS A 145 10.50 -15.49 -6.97
CA LYS A 145 10.78 -16.85 -6.50
C LYS A 145 12.24 -17.17 -6.82
N ILE A 146 12.97 -17.68 -5.84
CA ILE A 146 14.32 -18.20 -6.05
C ILE A 146 14.22 -19.72 -6.03
N ASP A 147 14.36 -20.35 -7.20
CA ASP A 147 14.23 -21.80 -7.33
C ASP A 147 15.46 -22.51 -6.74
N GLN A 148 16.66 -21.97 -7.00
CA GLN A 148 17.93 -22.51 -6.52
C GLN A 148 19.02 -21.43 -6.52
N LEU A 149 19.98 -21.57 -5.60
CA LEU A 149 21.22 -20.81 -5.55
C LEU A 149 22.37 -21.72 -5.13
N GLN A 150 23.53 -21.51 -5.73
CA GLN A 150 24.79 -22.13 -5.33
C GLN A 150 25.87 -21.06 -5.38
N ASN A 151 26.57 -20.83 -4.27
CA ASN A 151 27.60 -19.78 -4.14
C ASN A 151 27.14 -18.42 -4.72
N ALA A 152 25.87 -18.11 -4.54
CA ALA A 152 25.22 -16.96 -5.14
C ALA A 152 24.15 -16.38 -4.21
N GLU A 153 23.83 -15.12 -4.43
CA GLU A 153 22.73 -14.42 -3.77
C GLU A 153 21.93 -13.63 -4.80
N VAL A 154 20.68 -13.32 -4.49
CA VAL A 154 19.85 -12.42 -5.30
C VAL A 154 19.89 -11.03 -4.70
N VAL A 155 20.12 -10.04 -5.54
CA VAL A 155 20.27 -8.64 -5.15
C VAL A 155 19.27 -7.79 -5.90
N MET A 156 18.49 -7.00 -5.16
CA MET A 156 17.70 -5.90 -5.69
C MET A 156 18.42 -4.60 -5.32
N ALA A 157 18.73 -3.77 -6.31
CA ALA A 157 19.47 -2.52 -6.09
C ALA A 157 18.82 -1.34 -6.79
N LEU A 158 18.83 -0.19 -6.13
CA LEU A 158 18.46 1.10 -6.73
C LEU A 158 19.65 2.06 -6.69
N ASP A 159 20.11 2.46 -7.86
CA ASP A 159 21.16 3.45 -8.03
C ASP A 159 20.57 4.81 -8.38
N PHE A 160 20.88 5.83 -7.59
CA PHE A 160 20.61 7.23 -7.92
C PHE A 160 21.81 7.81 -8.64
N ILE A 161 21.56 8.43 -9.80
CA ILE A 161 22.58 8.91 -10.72
C ILE A 161 22.39 10.41 -10.97
N ASP A 162 23.48 11.17 -10.86
CA ASP A 162 23.51 12.60 -11.16
C ASP A 162 23.58 12.90 -12.68
N ASP A 163 23.71 14.17 -13.05
CA ASP A 163 23.83 14.62 -14.44
C ASP A 163 25.16 14.23 -15.09
N THR A 164 26.20 13.98 -14.30
CA THR A 164 27.51 13.50 -14.80
C THR A 164 27.53 11.99 -15.07
N GLY A 165 26.49 11.27 -14.66
CA GLY A 165 26.40 9.82 -14.76
C GLY A 165 27.02 9.08 -13.56
N LYS A 166 27.40 9.79 -12.50
CA LYS A 166 27.96 9.20 -11.28
C LYS A 166 26.85 8.68 -10.37
N ILE A 167 27.06 7.50 -9.78
CA ILE A 167 26.19 6.97 -8.72
C ILE A 167 26.44 7.78 -7.45
N ILE A 168 25.42 8.50 -6.98
CA ILE A 168 25.48 9.33 -5.76
C ILE A 168 24.93 8.60 -4.52
N LYS A 169 24.07 7.61 -4.73
CA LYS A 169 23.57 6.72 -3.67
C LYS A 169 23.18 5.39 -4.30
N ARG A 170 23.55 4.29 -3.64
CA ARG A 170 23.07 2.93 -3.96
C ARG A 170 22.36 2.38 -2.73
N VAL A 171 21.18 1.82 -2.92
CA VAL A 171 20.47 1.05 -1.89
C VAL A 171 20.31 -0.38 -2.38
N THR A 172 20.62 -1.35 -1.52
CA THR A 172 20.56 -2.77 -1.88
C THR A 172 19.78 -3.56 -0.85
N LYS A 173 18.96 -4.49 -1.33
CA LYS A 173 18.42 -5.60 -0.55
C LYS A 173 18.99 -6.89 -1.11
N LYS A 174 19.24 -7.88 -0.26
CA LYS A 174 19.81 -9.18 -0.65
C LYS A 174 18.96 -10.32 -0.11
N SER A 175 18.98 -11.46 -0.77
CA SER A 175 18.31 -12.67 -0.31
C SER A 175 19.01 -13.94 -0.80
N THR A 176 19.06 -14.94 0.07
CA THR A 176 19.41 -16.33 -0.24
C THR A 176 18.22 -17.27 -0.01
N LEU A 177 17.02 -16.73 0.23
CA LEU A 177 15.82 -17.51 0.54
C LEU A 177 15.34 -18.23 -0.74
N THR A 178 15.56 -19.54 -0.78
CA THR A 178 15.05 -20.46 -1.81
C THR A 178 13.74 -21.09 -1.36
N GLY A 179 12.84 -21.36 -2.29
CA GLY A 179 11.59 -22.07 -2.00
C GLY A 179 10.63 -22.08 -3.19
N ASP A 180 9.64 -22.97 -3.16
CA ASP A 180 8.63 -23.05 -4.23
C ASP A 180 7.46 -22.08 -4.00
N PHE A 181 7.77 -20.84 -3.64
CA PHE A 181 6.79 -19.79 -3.43
C PHE A 181 7.34 -18.43 -3.85
N PHE A 182 6.44 -17.53 -4.26
CA PHE A 182 6.80 -16.13 -4.45
C PHE A 182 6.81 -15.42 -3.11
N TYR A 183 7.83 -14.59 -2.89
CA TYR A 183 7.86 -13.64 -1.79
C TYR A 183 8.21 -12.25 -2.30
N THR A 184 7.80 -11.25 -1.53
CA THR A 184 8.09 -9.85 -1.81
C THR A 184 9.35 -9.43 -1.07
N MET A 185 10.36 -9.04 -1.84
CA MET A 185 11.59 -8.42 -1.39
C MET A 185 11.41 -6.90 -1.46
N SER A 186 11.51 -6.21 -0.33
CA SER A 186 11.12 -4.79 -0.21
C SER A 186 12.15 -4.00 0.58
N GLU A 187 12.39 -2.75 0.19
CA GLU A 187 13.30 -1.85 0.88
C GLU A 187 12.83 -0.38 0.79
N GLY A 188 12.69 0.26 1.95
CA GLY A 188 12.37 1.68 2.05
C GLY A 188 13.64 2.53 1.94
N ILE A 189 13.72 3.43 0.96
CA ILE A 189 14.96 4.13 0.61
C ILE A 189 15.09 5.50 1.29
N GLY A 190 13.96 6.10 1.66
CA GLY A 190 13.88 7.47 2.16
C GLY A 190 13.66 8.48 1.05
N GLY A 191 14.08 9.72 1.25
CA GLY A 191 14.05 10.77 0.23
C GLY A 191 15.03 10.49 -0.92
N VAL A 192 14.68 10.98 -2.12
CA VAL A 192 15.58 11.03 -3.28
C VAL A 192 16.76 11.96 -2.93
N PRO A 193 18.03 11.56 -3.16
CA PRO A 193 19.17 12.44 -2.94
C PRO A 193 19.08 13.72 -3.79
N PHE A 194 19.55 14.84 -3.23
CA PHE A 194 19.73 16.07 -4.00
C PHE A 194 20.60 15.80 -5.25
N ASN A 195 20.30 16.49 -6.35
CA ASN A 195 20.96 16.37 -7.66
C ASN A 195 20.73 15.05 -8.44
N THR A 196 19.87 14.15 -7.95
CA THR A 196 19.43 12.99 -8.74
C THR A 196 18.78 13.45 -10.05
N LYS A 197 19.21 12.88 -11.18
CA LYS A 197 18.55 13.04 -12.48
C LYS A 197 17.77 11.81 -12.89
N LYS A 198 18.35 10.63 -12.66
CA LYS A 198 17.77 9.34 -13.02
C LYS A 198 18.11 8.30 -11.96
N ALA A 199 17.38 7.19 -12.01
CA ALA A 199 17.69 6.02 -11.20
C ALA A 199 17.70 4.77 -12.07
N VAL A 200 18.41 3.76 -11.58
CA VAL A 200 18.49 2.44 -12.20
C VAL A 200 18.07 1.41 -11.17
N ILE A 201 16.90 0.80 -11.38
CA ILE A 201 16.49 -0.38 -10.62
C ILE A 201 17.13 -1.61 -11.26
N GLN A 202 17.67 -2.50 -10.44
CA GLN A 202 18.39 -3.69 -10.86
C GLN A 202 17.90 -4.86 -10.02
N LEU A 203 17.72 -6.02 -10.66
CA LEU A 203 17.44 -7.28 -9.98
C LEU A 203 18.27 -8.37 -10.63
N PHE A 204 19.23 -8.93 -9.88
CA PHE A 204 20.25 -9.82 -10.43
C PHE A 204 20.67 -10.92 -9.45
N ILE A 205 21.17 -12.01 -10.01
CA ILE A 205 21.92 -13.06 -9.31
C ILE A 205 23.38 -12.60 -9.27
N GLN A 206 23.98 -12.57 -8.09
CA GLN A 206 25.38 -12.22 -7.85
C GLN A 206 26.14 -13.44 -7.33
N ALA A 207 27.27 -13.76 -7.97
CA ALA A 207 28.17 -14.82 -7.51
C ALA A 207 28.96 -14.37 -6.28
N THR A 208 28.79 -15.09 -5.17
CA THR A 208 29.56 -14.92 -3.93
C THR A 208 30.81 -15.82 -3.88
N GLY A 209 30.90 -16.80 -4.79
CA GLY A 209 32.05 -17.67 -4.98
C GLY A 209 32.17 -18.18 -6.42
N ASN A 210 33.18 -19.01 -6.68
CA ASN A 210 33.35 -19.67 -7.99
C ASN A 210 32.34 -20.80 -8.18
N ASN A 211 32.11 -21.17 -9.45
CA ASN A 211 31.09 -22.15 -9.86
C ASN A 211 29.71 -21.79 -9.33
N ALA A 212 29.42 -20.50 -9.26
CA ALA A 212 28.15 -20.00 -8.79
C ALA A 212 27.05 -20.24 -9.82
N ALA A 213 25.84 -20.49 -9.32
CA ALA A 213 24.67 -20.77 -10.14
C ALA A 213 23.40 -20.27 -9.44
N GLY A 214 22.37 -20.00 -10.22
CA GLY A 214 21.07 -19.64 -9.67
C GLY A 214 19.95 -19.65 -10.70
N SER A 215 18.72 -19.76 -10.22
CA SER A 215 17.51 -19.58 -11.01
C SER A 215 16.52 -18.73 -10.22
N ILE A 216 16.02 -17.67 -10.86
CA ILE A 216 14.97 -16.81 -10.33
C ILE A 216 13.83 -16.67 -11.32
N THR A 217 12.63 -16.53 -10.78
CA THR A 217 11.43 -16.16 -11.52
C THR A 217 10.83 -14.91 -10.88
N ILE A 218 10.70 -13.84 -11.65
CA ILE A 218 10.28 -12.53 -11.17
C ILE A 218 8.85 -12.29 -11.67
N LYS A 219 7.91 -12.15 -10.72
CA LYS A 219 6.50 -11.84 -11.00
C LYS A 219 6.28 -10.34 -11.23
N GLY A 220 7.09 -9.49 -10.63
CA GLY A 220 7.12 -8.07 -10.95
C GLY A 220 8.08 -7.26 -10.10
N VAL A 221 8.32 -6.03 -10.54
CA VAL A 221 9.17 -5.05 -9.89
C VAL A 221 8.38 -3.76 -9.66
N ASP A 222 8.59 -3.25 -8.45
CA ASP A 222 8.10 -2.07 -7.75
C ASP A 222 9.07 -0.90 -7.59
N VAL A 223 8.87 0.32 -8.11
CA VAL A 223 9.48 1.52 -7.50
C VAL A 223 8.41 2.59 -7.32
N THR A 224 8.13 2.96 -6.08
CA THR A 224 6.99 3.85 -5.76
C THR A 224 7.43 5.11 -5.04
N TYR A 225 6.76 6.22 -5.35
CA TYR A 225 6.71 7.39 -4.46
C TYR A 225 5.60 7.27 -3.43
N ASP A 226 5.92 7.51 -2.17
CA ASP A 226 4.98 7.61 -1.07
C ASP A 226 5.16 8.94 -0.32
N PHE A 227 4.08 9.46 0.26
CA PHE A 227 4.11 10.58 1.19
C PHE A 227 4.30 10.13 2.64
N ASN A 228 4.08 8.84 2.89
CA ASN A 228 4.29 8.18 4.17
C ASN A 228 5.77 7.81 4.35
N TYR A 229 6.34 8.17 5.50
CA TYR A 229 7.67 7.69 5.89
C TYR A 229 7.67 6.18 6.15
N TYR A 230 6.53 5.63 6.58
CA TYR A 230 6.36 4.21 6.78
C TYR A 230 6.08 3.52 5.46
N PHE A 231 7.13 2.97 4.88
CA PHE A 231 7.08 2.24 3.61
C PHE A 231 6.34 0.92 3.77
N ASN A 232 5.18 0.79 3.12
CA ASN A 232 4.46 -0.48 3.07
C ASN A 232 5.23 -1.48 2.21
N MET A 233 5.59 -2.62 2.79
CA MET A 233 6.41 -3.65 2.14
C MET A 233 5.62 -4.58 1.22
N LEU A 234 4.29 -4.49 1.19
CA LEU A 234 3.42 -5.31 0.34
C LEU A 234 3.27 -4.69 -1.06
N MET A 235 3.12 -5.56 -2.07
CA MET A 235 2.75 -5.16 -3.43
C MET A 235 1.22 -5.21 -3.61
N ASN A 236 0.68 -4.26 -4.37
CA ASN A 236 -0.75 -4.14 -4.68
C ASN A 236 -1.64 -4.26 -3.43
N HIS A 237 -1.25 -3.52 -2.41
CA HIS A 237 -1.76 -3.66 -1.06
C HIS A 237 -3.06 -2.89 -0.82
N ASP A 238 -3.33 -1.92 -1.68
CA ASP A 238 -4.53 -1.08 -1.73
C ASP A 238 -5.60 -1.68 -2.64
N PHE A 239 -5.31 -2.79 -3.32
CA PHE A 239 -6.19 -3.43 -4.30
C PHE A 239 -6.60 -2.47 -5.43
N GLN A 240 -5.70 -1.56 -5.83
CA GLN A 240 -5.90 -0.66 -6.98
C GLN A 240 -5.00 -1.01 -8.17
N GLY A 241 -4.30 -2.15 -8.13
CA GLY A 241 -3.50 -2.69 -9.22
C GLY A 241 -4.30 -3.55 -10.21
N GLU A 242 -3.58 -4.37 -10.97
CA GLU A 242 -4.19 -5.34 -11.89
C GLU A 242 -4.86 -6.50 -11.14
N ILE A 243 -5.72 -7.21 -11.87
CA ILE A 243 -6.48 -8.36 -11.38
C ILE A 243 -6.20 -9.53 -12.31
N ASN A 244 -5.90 -10.68 -11.72
CA ASN A 244 -5.75 -11.95 -12.42
C ASN A 244 -7.06 -12.75 -12.30
N LEU A 245 -7.44 -13.39 -13.40
CA LEU A 245 -8.52 -14.39 -13.39
C LEU A 245 -7.92 -15.76 -13.08
N THR A 246 -8.48 -16.42 -12.06
CA THR A 246 -8.06 -17.72 -11.54
C THR A 246 -9.24 -18.68 -11.52
N GLU A 247 -9.03 -19.97 -11.20
CA GLU A 247 -10.15 -20.92 -11.08
C GLU A 247 -11.17 -20.53 -10.00
N VAL A 248 -10.77 -19.71 -9.03
CA VAL A 248 -11.62 -19.26 -7.90
C VAL A 248 -12.16 -17.84 -8.10
N GLY A 249 -11.92 -17.23 -9.27
CA GLY A 249 -12.43 -15.91 -9.62
C GLY A 249 -11.34 -14.84 -9.75
N ARG A 250 -11.67 -13.61 -9.36
CA ARG A 250 -10.87 -12.39 -9.58
C ARG A 250 -10.03 -12.09 -8.35
N ILE A 251 -8.71 -12.23 -8.50
CA ILE A 251 -7.74 -11.98 -7.43
C ILE A 251 -6.80 -10.86 -7.85
N PHE A 252 -6.61 -9.89 -6.97
CA PHE A 252 -5.65 -8.82 -7.18
C PHE A 252 -4.23 -9.34 -7.32
N ASP A 253 -3.50 -8.77 -8.25
CA ASP A 253 -2.15 -9.21 -8.56
C ASP A 253 -1.20 -9.20 -7.35
N TYR A 254 -0.17 -10.05 -7.40
CA TYR A 254 0.78 -10.37 -6.32
C TYR A 254 0.22 -11.12 -5.12
N TRP A 255 -1.10 -11.10 -4.90
CA TRP A 255 -1.73 -11.94 -3.90
C TRP A 255 -1.91 -13.38 -4.40
N GLN A 256 -1.76 -14.31 -3.48
CA GLN A 256 -2.11 -15.72 -3.60
C GLN A 256 -3.36 -15.98 -2.76
N TYR A 257 -3.90 -17.19 -2.80
CA TYR A 257 -5.06 -17.57 -1.99
C TYR A 257 -4.86 -18.93 -1.34
N THR A 258 -5.60 -19.19 -0.26
CA THR A 258 -5.62 -20.48 0.42
C THR A 258 -7.03 -21.04 0.52
N GLY A 259 -7.17 -22.36 0.33
CA GLY A 259 -8.41 -23.12 0.51
C GLY A 259 -8.71 -24.05 -0.68
N ASP A 260 -9.75 -24.88 -0.55
CA ASP A 260 -10.28 -25.67 -1.69
C ASP A 260 -11.28 -24.88 -2.55
N ALA A 261 -10.98 -24.77 -3.84
CA ALA A 261 -11.66 -23.93 -4.83
C ALA A 261 -13.19 -24.12 -4.96
N ASN A 262 -13.74 -25.26 -4.52
CA ASN A 262 -15.13 -25.63 -4.83
C ASN A 262 -16.19 -24.95 -3.96
N ARG A 263 -15.82 -24.13 -2.96
CA ARG A 263 -16.79 -23.58 -1.96
C ARG A 263 -16.66 -22.09 -1.70
N TYR A 264 -15.76 -21.42 -2.39
CA TYR A 264 -15.58 -19.99 -2.26
C TYR A 264 -15.29 -19.36 -3.61
N SER A 265 -15.49 -18.05 -3.68
CA SER A 265 -15.10 -17.26 -4.82
C SER A 265 -14.46 -15.95 -4.37
N PHE A 266 -13.54 -15.49 -5.21
CA PHE A 266 -12.91 -14.20 -5.11
C PHE A 266 -13.53 -13.28 -6.15
N SER A 267 -13.95 -12.11 -5.72
CA SER A 267 -14.51 -11.09 -6.60
C SER A 267 -13.99 -9.70 -6.24
N GLU A 268 -14.30 -8.75 -7.09
CA GLU A 268 -13.98 -7.34 -6.91
C GLU A 268 -15.30 -6.61 -6.61
N SER A 269 -15.27 -5.72 -5.63
CA SER A 269 -16.31 -4.68 -5.53
C SER A 269 -15.75 -3.33 -5.94
N ARG A 270 -16.59 -2.54 -6.61
CA ARG A 270 -16.33 -1.16 -7.00
C ARG A 270 -17.28 -0.26 -6.21
N PHE A 271 -16.70 0.69 -5.48
CA PHE A 271 -17.45 1.72 -4.76
C PHE A 271 -17.44 3.03 -5.54
N GLU A 272 -18.19 4.03 -5.04
CA GLU A 272 -18.25 5.37 -5.63
C GLU A 272 -16.85 5.86 -6.04
N ARG A 273 -16.76 6.37 -7.27
CA ARG A 273 -15.54 7.00 -7.84
C ARG A 273 -14.37 6.02 -8.10
N GLY A 274 -14.67 4.74 -8.32
CA GLY A 274 -13.71 3.77 -8.88
C GLY A 274 -12.80 3.09 -7.86
N LYS A 275 -13.01 3.28 -6.54
CA LYS A 275 -12.25 2.54 -5.53
C LYS A 275 -12.63 1.06 -5.56
N ARG A 276 -11.61 0.20 -5.62
CA ARG A 276 -11.79 -1.25 -5.68
C ARG A 276 -11.48 -1.92 -4.34
N ARG A 277 -12.15 -3.03 -4.05
CA ARG A 277 -11.87 -3.89 -2.89
C ARG A 277 -11.85 -5.35 -3.29
N GLN A 278 -11.05 -6.15 -2.59
CA GLN A 278 -11.16 -7.60 -2.70
C GLN A 278 -12.37 -8.08 -1.89
N ILE A 279 -13.16 -8.96 -2.50
CA ILE A 279 -14.19 -9.73 -1.81
C ILE A 279 -13.80 -11.20 -1.78
N ILE A 280 -14.03 -11.82 -0.63
CA ILE A 280 -14.05 -13.28 -0.48
C ILE A 280 -15.48 -13.68 -0.10
N PHE A 281 -16.10 -14.51 -0.91
CA PHE A 281 -17.41 -15.09 -0.66
C PHE A 281 -17.27 -16.58 -0.38
N PHE A 282 -17.95 -17.06 0.65
CA PHE A 282 -18.04 -18.48 0.98
C PHE A 282 -19.50 -18.92 0.98
N SER A 283 -19.78 -19.97 0.22
CA SER A 283 -21.06 -20.68 0.22
C SER A 283 -20.80 -22.16 0.41
N GLY A 284 -20.86 -22.62 1.65
CA GLY A 284 -20.61 -24.01 1.98
C GLY A 284 -21.05 -24.37 3.40
N ILE A 285 -21.12 -25.68 3.65
CA ILE A 285 -21.37 -26.22 4.99
C ILE A 285 -20.03 -26.41 5.72
N GLY A 286 -20.02 -26.12 7.01
CA GLY A 286 -18.86 -26.26 7.90
C GLY A 286 -18.10 -24.96 8.12
N SER A 287 -17.17 -24.98 9.08
CA SER A 287 -16.29 -23.85 9.34
C SER A 287 -15.06 -23.92 8.42
N LYS A 288 -14.70 -22.81 7.81
CA LYS A 288 -13.51 -22.72 6.93
C LYS A 288 -12.82 -21.39 7.11
N GLU A 289 -11.49 -21.39 7.05
CA GLU A 289 -10.71 -20.16 6.92
C GLU A 289 -10.26 -20.00 5.46
N ILE A 290 -10.47 -18.81 4.90
CA ILE A 290 -10.08 -18.49 3.52
C ILE A 290 -9.39 -17.14 3.54
N TYR A 291 -8.25 -17.07 2.86
CA TYR A 291 -7.36 -15.91 2.89
C TYR A 291 -6.83 -15.59 1.50
N LEU A 292 -6.61 -14.30 1.27
CA LEU A 292 -5.52 -13.85 0.43
C LEU A 292 -4.21 -13.91 1.20
N THR A 293 -3.13 -14.26 0.51
CA THR A 293 -1.79 -14.34 1.10
C THR A 293 -0.73 -13.63 0.30
N GLN A 294 0.27 -13.09 1.00
CA GLN A 294 1.51 -12.58 0.40
C GLN A 294 2.66 -12.90 1.33
N ASN A 295 3.71 -13.53 0.80
CA ASN A 295 4.94 -13.77 1.56
C ASN A 295 5.85 -12.54 1.46
N ILE A 296 6.57 -12.21 2.53
CA ILE A 296 7.49 -11.07 2.60
C ILE A 296 8.82 -11.49 3.21
N LEU A 297 9.93 -10.99 2.65
CA LEU A 297 11.25 -11.16 3.24
C LEU A 297 11.40 -10.25 4.47
N LEU A 298 11.99 -10.76 5.55
CA LEU A 298 12.08 -10.09 6.84
C LEU A 298 13.50 -9.76 7.29
N ASP A 299 13.58 -8.83 8.24
CA ASP A 299 14.72 -8.53 9.10
C ASP A 299 14.27 -8.75 10.56
N ASP A 300 14.81 -9.77 11.21
CA ASP A 300 14.44 -10.18 12.57
C ASP A 300 14.92 -9.23 13.68
N SER A 301 15.70 -8.20 13.33
CA SER A 301 16.13 -7.16 14.27
C SER A 301 15.06 -6.10 14.48
N MET A 302 14.03 -6.09 13.63
CA MET A 302 13.01 -5.06 13.59
C MET A 302 11.73 -5.48 14.32
N ASN A 303 10.97 -4.47 14.77
CA ASN A 303 9.58 -4.66 15.14
C ASN A 303 8.69 -4.45 13.92
N PHE A 304 7.51 -5.06 13.94
CA PHE A 304 6.54 -4.99 12.85
C PHE A 304 5.25 -4.32 13.28
N GLN A 305 4.55 -3.79 12.28
CA GLN A 305 3.14 -3.44 12.36
C GLN A 305 2.42 -3.90 11.09
N LEU A 306 1.31 -4.61 11.29
CA LEU A 306 0.42 -5.11 10.26
C LEU A 306 -0.96 -4.49 10.47
N ARG A 307 -1.52 -3.88 9.43
CA ARG A 307 -2.87 -3.31 9.47
C ARG A 307 -3.64 -3.61 8.18
N GLY A 308 -4.96 -3.57 8.26
CA GLY A 308 -5.84 -3.73 7.11
C GLY A 308 -7.23 -3.24 7.44
N ILE A 309 -7.95 -2.75 6.43
CA ILE A 309 -9.37 -2.36 6.57
C ILE A 309 -10.21 -3.54 6.11
N LEU A 310 -11.00 -4.10 7.04
CA LEU A 310 -11.89 -5.20 6.73
C LEU A 310 -13.31 -4.86 7.20
N LYS A 311 -14.29 -5.45 6.54
CA LYS A 311 -15.65 -5.56 7.06
C LYS A 311 -16.25 -6.90 6.65
N ARG A 312 -17.11 -7.44 7.49
CA ARG A 312 -17.84 -8.69 7.18
C ARG A 312 -19.30 -8.43 6.89
N THR A 313 -19.93 -9.39 6.22
CA THR A 313 -21.38 -9.56 6.21
C THR A 313 -21.74 -10.93 6.75
N LEU A 314 -22.93 -11.04 7.33
CA LEU A 314 -23.47 -12.31 7.86
C LEU A 314 -22.51 -12.96 8.89
N SER A 315 -22.60 -14.27 9.13
CA SER A 315 -21.86 -14.98 10.19
C SER A 315 -20.39 -15.26 9.83
N THR A 316 -19.59 -14.20 9.70
CA THR A 316 -18.18 -14.26 9.32
C THR A 316 -17.33 -13.46 10.30
N VAL A 317 -16.13 -13.93 10.63
CA VAL A 317 -15.15 -13.18 11.43
C VAL A 317 -13.99 -12.78 10.53
N SER A 318 -13.84 -11.47 10.28
CA SER A 318 -12.73 -10.92 9.51
C SER A 318 -11.42 -11.13 10.25
N HIS A 319 -10.39 -11.58 9.53
CA HIS A 319 -9.08 -11.95 10.06
C HIS A 319 -7.96 -11.24 9.30
N LEU A 320 -7.02 -10.69 10.07
CA LEU A 320 -5.72 -10.25 9.59
C LEU A 320 -4.64 -10.95 10.42
N ARG A 321 -3.88 -11.83 9.78
CA ARG A 321 -2.90 -12.71 10.43
C ARG A 321 -1.52 -12.57 9.79
N ILE A 322 -0.48 -12.74 10.59
CA ILE A 322 0.91 -12.89 10.13
C ILE A 322 1.52 -14.12 10.78
N SER A 323 2.20 -14.94 9.99
CA SER A 323 2.97 -16.10 10.45
C SER A 323 4.44 -15.94 10.05
N PHE A 324 5.35 -16.15 11.00
CA PHE A 324 6.79 -15.99 10.83
C PHE A 324 7.48 -17.33 10.65
N PHE A 325 8.39 -17.44 9.69
CA PHE A 325 9.05 -18.69 9.34
C PHE A 325 10.57 -18.51 9.27
N ASN A 326 11.31 -19.54 9.67
CA ASN A 326 12.75 -19.60 9.45
C ASN A 326 13.09 -19.98 7.99
N GLN A 327 14.37 -20.12 7.67
CA GLN A 327 14.84 -20.48 6.31
C GLN A 327 14.34 -21.87 5.84
N ASP A 328 14.09 -22.79 6.76
CA ASP A 328 13.61 -24.15 6.46
C ASP A 328 12.07 -24.23 6.36
N GLY A 329 11.37 -23.08 6.50
CA GLY A 329 9.92 -23.02 6.47
C GLY A 329 9.23 -23.47 7.77
N ILE A 330 9.97 -23.56 8.88
CA ILE A 330 9.42 -23.87 10.21
C ILE A 330 8.75 -22.62 10.78
N LEU A 331 7.50 -22.77 11.24
CA LEU A 331 6.74 -21.72 11.90
C LEU A 331 7.36 -21.35 13.26
N LEU A 332 7.75 -20.10 13.43
CA LEU A 332 8.33 -19.55 14.66
C LEU A 332 7.32 -18.79 15.53
N GLY A 333 6.24 -18.30 14.92
CA GLY A 333 5.21 -17.57 15.64
C GLY A 333 4.12 -17.02 14.73
N THR A 334 3.01 -16.62 15.34
CA THR A 334 1.86 -16.06 14.65
C THR A 334 1.27 -14.92 15.47
N SER A 335 0.77 -13.90 14.79
CA SER A 335 -0.08 -12.88 15.39
C SER A 335 -1.34 -12.69 14.56
N THR A 336 -2.49 -12.60 15.21
CA THR A 336 -3.79 -12.46 14.56
C THR A 336 -4.60 -11.34 15.18
N SER A 337 -5.22 -10.51 14.35
CA SER A 337 -6.26 -9.57 14.70
C SER A 337 -7.55 -10.00 14.02
N SER A 338 -8.64 -10.07 14.77
CA SER A 338 -9.95 -10.50 14.28
C SER A 338 -11.02 -9.52 14.69
N SER A 339 -12.08 -9.38 13.88
CA SER A 339 -13.28 -8.64 14.26
C SER A 339 -14.50 -9.22 13.57
N ASP A 340 -15.64 -9.15 14.25
CA ASP A 340 -16.96 -9.39 13.72
C ASP A 340 -17.70 -8.08 13.38
N SER A 341 -17.00 -6.96 13.18
CA SER A 341 -17.63 -5.69 12.81
C SER A 341 -18.30 -5.77 11.42
N PRO A 342 -19.60 -5.43 11.30
CA PRO A 342 -20.30 -5.33 10.01
C PRO A 342 -19.95 -4.05 9.23
N THR A 343 -19.13 -3.16 9.81
CA THR A 343 -18.67 -1.92 9.19
C THR A 343 -17.15 -1.93 9.04
N ASP A 344 -16.60 -1.06 8.20
CA ASP A 344 -15.15 -0.90 8.06
C ASP A 344 -14.51 -0.69 9.43
N ILE A 345 -13.61 -1.63 9.77
CA ILE A 345 -12.76 -1.59 10.96
C ILE A 345 -11.30 -1.80 10.56
N THR A 346 -10.40 -1.07 11.21
CA THR A 346 -8.97 -1.33 11.08
C THR A 346 -8.59 -2.52 11.97
N LEU A 347 -8.24 -3.65 11.36
CA LEU A 347 -7.56 -4.73 12.08
C LEU A 347 -6.09 -4.37 12.22
N SER A 348 -5.52 -4.54 13.42
CA SER A 348 -4.12 -4.16 13.67
C SER A 348 -3.40 -5.19 14.53
N SER A 349 -2.17 -5.48 14.15
CA SER A 349 -1.26 -6.38 14.85
C SER A 349 0.14 -5.76 14.87
N ARG A 350 0.85 -5.91 15.98
CA ARG A 350 2.14 -5.25 16.23
C ARG A 350 2.98 -6.09 17.20
N GLY A 351 4.28 -6.01 17.08
CA GLY A 351 5.18 -6.72 17.98
C GLY A 351 6.61 -6.84 17.45
N SER A 352 7.40 -7.66 18.11
CA SER A 352 8.75 -8.01 17.66
C SER A 352 8.70 -9.20 16.70
N ILE A 353 9.56 -9.19 15.70
CA ILE A 353 9.73 -10.34 14.80
C ILE A 353 10.52 -11.43 15.57
N PRO A 354 10.07 -12.70 15.56
CA PRO A 354 10.80 -13.79 16.20
C PRO A 354 12.22 -13.91 15.66
N LYS A 355 13.20 -14.14 16.55
CA LYS A 355 14.59 -14.37 16.15
C LYS A 355 14.72 -15.61 15.27
N GLY A 356 15.51 -15.50 14.20
CA GLY A 356 15.67 -16.52 13.16
C GLY A 356 14.59 -16.50 12.07
N ALA A 357 13.58 -15.61 12.15
CA ALA A 357 12.60 -15.48 11.09
C ALA A 357 13.23 -14.84 9.85
N VAL A 358 13.10 -15.49 8.69
CA VAL A 358 13.62 -15.02 7.40
C VAL A 358 12.51 -14.48 6.52
N TYR A 359 11.29 -15.02 6.65
CA TYR A 359 10.12 -14.52 5.94
C TYR A 359 8.86 -14.62 6.80
N ALA A 360 7.82 -13.92 6.37
CA ALA A 360 6.48 -14.11 6.92
C ALA A 360 5.44 -14.23 5.81
N THR A 361 4.34 -14.92 6.13
CA THR A 361 3.13 -14.93 5.31
C THR A 361 2.10 -14.02 5.96
N ILE A 362 1.64 -13.02 5.21
CA ILE A 362 0.50 -12.19 5.59
C ILE A 362 -0.77 -12.85 5.07
N TYR A 363 -1.80 -12.91 5.90
CA TYR A 363 -3.12 -13.46 5.58
C TYR A 363 -4.16 -12.37 5.81
N ALA A 364 -4.93 -12.04 4.78
CA ALA A 364 -6.09 -11.16 4.87
C ALA A 364 -7.32 -11.92 4.38
N GLY A 365 -8.34 -12.04 5.22
CA GLY A 365 -9.49 -12.88 4.90
C GLY A 365 -10.44 -13.04 6.06
N ALA A 366 -10.98 -14.24 6.23
CA ALA A 366 -11.93 -14.50 7.29
C ALA A 366 -12.01 -15.98 7.68
N ARG A 367 -12.51 -16.19 8.91
CA ARG A 367 -13.13 -17.45 9.32
C ARG A 367 -14.63 -17.37 9.08
N PHE A 368 -15.13 -18.29 8.27
CA PHE A 368 -16.54 -18.46 7.96
C PHE A 368 -17.10 -19.54 8.87
N GLU A 369 -18.16 -19.23 9.60
CA GLU A 369 -18.86 -20.17 10.47
C GLU A 369 -20.27 -20.43 9.92
N SER A 370 -20.48 -21.63 9.37
CA SER A 370 -21.81 -22.04 8.91
C SER A 370 -22.55 -22.84 9.97
N SER A 371 -23.83 -22.48 10.18
CA SER A 371 -24.82 -23.37 10.78
C SER A 371 -25.18 -24.50 9.81
N SER A 372 -25.89 -25.53 10.29
CA SER A 372 -26.31 -26.72 9.52
C SER A 372 -27.11 -26.43 8.24
N ASN A 373 -27.57 -25.19 8.04
CA ASN A 373 -28.45 -24.81 6.94
C ASN A 373 -27.75 -24.04 5.80
N GLY A 374 -26.41 -23.99 5.82
CA GLY A 374 -25.61 -23.27 4.81
C GLY A 374 -25.72 -21.77 4.98
N SER A 375 -24.78 -21.15 5.70
CA SER A 375 -24.69 -19.69 5.73
C SER A 375 -23.79 -19.20 4.60
N ASN A 376 -24.27 -18.21 3.86
CA ASN A 376 -23.40 -17.41 3.02
C ASN A 376 -22.65 -16.42 3.90
N GLY A 377 -21.35 -16.30 3.69
CA GLY A 377 -20.52 -15.30 4.37
C GLY A 377 -19.70 -14.53 3.38
N MET A 378 -19.43 -13.26 3.67
CA MET A 378 -18.58 -12.43 2.85
C MET A 378 -17.67 -11.59 3.73
N VAL A 379 -16.44 -11.42 3.28
CA VAL A 379 -15.53 -10.41 3.81
C VAL A 379 -15.05 -9.52 2.68
N GLU A 380 -15.04 -8.21 2.93
CA GLU A 380 -14.38 -7.25 2.07
C GLU A 380 -13.06 -6.84 2.71
N ILE A 381 -12.03 -6.72 1.88
CA ILE A 381 -10.66 -6.42 2.28
C ILE A 381 -10.18 -5.23 1.45
N ASP A 382 -9.59 -4.27 2.14
CA ASP A 382 -9.07 -3.04 1.58
C ASP A 382 -7.80 -2.63 2.34
N ASP A 383 -6.92 -1.89 1.65
CA ASP A 383 -5.81 -1.17 2.28
C ASP A 383 -5.02 -1.97 3.35
N VAL A 384 -4.32 -3.04 2.94
CA VAL A 384 -3.45 -3.83 3.84
C VAL A 384 -2.04 -3.22 3.88
N ALA A 385 -1.39 -3.13 5.04
CA ALA A 385 0.02 -2.75 5.13
C ALA A 385 0.79 -3.60 6.10
N PHE A 386 2.01 -3.94 5.70
CA PHE A 386 3.07 -4.37 6.58
C PHE A 386 4.19 -3.35 6.53
N GLU A 387 4.64 -2.90 7.70
CA GLU A 387 5.72 -1.92 7.84
C GLU A 387 6.62 -2.33 9.02
N TYR A 388 7.91 -2.02 8.91
CA TYR A 388 8.75 -1.95 10.10
C TYR A 388 8.40 -0.71 10.90
N SER A 389 8.43 -0.82 12.23
CA SER A 389 8.05 0.29 13.10
C SER A 389 8.88 0.35 14.36
N THR A 390 9.43 1.52 14.65
CA THR A 390 10.02 1.85 15.95
C THR A 390 8.95 2.33 16.94
N GLU A 391 7.76 2.69 16.46
CA GLU A 391 6.72 3.34 17.24
C GLU A 391 5.38 2.65 16.98
N PRO A 392 4.97 1.72 17.86
CA PRO A 392 3.74 0.96 17.68
C PRO A 392 2.53 1.88 17.51
N GLN A 393 1.78 1.69 16.44
CA GLN A 393 0.51 2.37 16.21
C GLN A 393 -0.55 1.37 15.75
N ALA A 394 -1.80 1.63 16.12
CA ALA A 394 -2.95 0.83 15.70
C ALA A 394 -3.74 1.46 14.53
N LEU A 395 -3.70 2.79 14.38
CA LEU A 395 -4.49 3.53 13.41
C LEU A 395 -3.98 3.38 11.97
N TRP A 396 -4.87 3.02 11.04
CA TRP A 396 -4.58 3.11 9.62
C TRP A 396 -4.42 4.58 9.20
N ASN A 397 -3.39 4.86 8.38
CA ASN A 397 -3.13 6.20 7.85
C ASN A 397 -3.11 7.28 8.96
N SER A 398 -2.41 6.98 10.06
CA SER A 398 -2.28 7.86 11.24
C SER A 398 -1.64 9.21 10.93
N LEU A 399 -0.83 9.30 9.87
CA LEU A 399 -0.25 10.54 9.36
C LEU A 399 -1.20 11.34 8.44
N LEU A 400 -2.40 10.81 8.16
CA LEU A 400 -3.40 11.45 7.30
C LEU A 400 -2.78 11.94 5.99
N ALA A 401 -1.93 11.10 5.38
CA ALA A 401 -1.15 11.43 4.19
C ALA A 401 -1.73 10.78 2.92
N LEU A 402 -2.49 9.71 3.10
CA LEU A 402 -3.13 8.97 2.01
C LEU A 402 -4.58 9.42 1.85
N PHE A 403 -4.95 9.84 0.64
CA PHE A 403 -6.31 10.24 0.29
C PHE A 403 -6.71 9.49 -0.97
N GLY A 404 -7.94 8.96 -0.97
CA GLY A 404 -8.53 8.43 -2.18
C GLY A 404 -8.79 9.56 -3.18
N HIS A 405 -8.95 9.21 -4.45
CA HIS A 405 -9.29 10.17 -5.48
C HIS A 405 -10.63 10.87 -5.18
N ASN A 406 -10.64 12.21 -5.17
CA ASN A 406 -11.75 13.06 -4.72
C ASN A 406 -12.27 12.74 -3.31
N SER A 407 -11.52 11.98 -2.51
CA SER A 407 -11.89 11.75 -1.13
C SER A 407 -11.63 13.03 -0.35
N GLU A 408 -12.68 13.56 0.26
CA GLU A 408 -12.56 14.69 1.15
C GLU A 408 -11.89 14.28 2.48
N VAL A 409 -11.88 12.97 2.80
CA VAL A 409 -11.29 12.41 4.01
C VAL A 409 -10.15 11.44 3.72
N ALA A 410 -9.14 11.44 4.59
CA ALA A 410 -8.02 10.53 4.55
C ALA A 410 -8.49 9.05 4.50
N LEU A 411 -7.79 8.20 3.73
CA LEU A 411 -8.14 6.78 3.59
C LEU A 411 -8.20 6.08 4.96
N GLY A 412 -9.26 5.28 5.16
CA GLY A 412 -9.55 4.58 6.41
C GLY A 412 -10.16 5.44 7.53
N TRP A 413 -10.38 6.72 7.29
CA TRP A 413 -11.10 7.60 8.23
C TRP A 413 -12.52 7.87 7.72
N LYS A 414 -13.44 8.01 8.67
CA LYS A 414 -14.85 8.34 8.44
C LYS A 414 -15.10 9.80 8.82
N LYS A 415 -16.06 10.44 8.17
CA LYS A 415 -16.55 11.76 8.58
C LYS A 415 -17.40 11.61 9.84
N VAL A 416 -17.16 12.43 10.84
CA VAL A 416 -18.08 12.66 11.96
C VAL A 416 -18.90 13.90 11.63
N ASN A 417 -20.22 13.75 11.53
CA ASN A 417 -21.09 14.88 11.24
C ASN A 417 -22.49 14.74 11.82
N ASP A 418 -22.81 15.64 12.76
CA ASP A 418 -24.14 15.81 13.30
C ASP A 418 -24.64 17.23 12.92
N GLY A 419 -25.26 17.40 11.74
CA GLY A 419 -25.86 18.68 11.33
C GLY A 419 -26.27 18.80 9.85
N ASP A 420 -27.38 19.48 9.59
CA ASP A 420 -28.05 19.60 8.26
C ASP A 420 -27.33 20.49 7.21
N GLN A 421 -26.17 21.08 7.51
CA GLN A 421 -25.57 22.05 6.59
C GLN A 421 -24.71 21.40 5.48
N LYS A 422 -25.07 21.74 4.24
CA LYS A 422 -24.54 21.23 2.95
C LYS A 422 -23.16 21.75 2.56
N ALA A 423 -22.60 22.74 3.26
CA ALA A 423 -21.36 23.40 2.87
C ALA A 423 -20.23 23.01 3.83
N ARG A 424 -19.54 21.91 3.48
CA ARG A 424 -18.49 21.27 4.28
C ARG A 424 -17.24 21.20 3.43
N VAL A 425 -16.09 21.43 4.04
CA VAL A 425 -14.82 21.32 3.33
C VAL A 425 -13.88 20.47 4.18
N PHE A 426 -13.87 19.17 3.92
CA PHE A 426 -12.77 18.31 4.31
C PHE A 426 -11.80 18.27 3.13
N GLU A 427 -10.55 18.61 3.36
CA GLU A 427 -9.55 18.74 2.28
C GLU A 427 -8.25 18.08 2.70
N LYS A 428 -7.54 17.54 1.70
CA LYS A 428 -6.12 17.29 1.83
C LYS A 428 -5.40 18.62 2.06
N HIS A 429 -4.55 18.69 3.08
CA HIS A 429 -3.71 19.86 3.28
C HIS A 429 -2.73 20.06 2.10
N TYR A 430 -2.40 21.30 1.77
CA TYR A 430 -1.58 21.62 0.58
C TYR A 430 -0.18 20.99 0.61
N SER A 431 0.37 20.73 1.79
CA SER A 431 1.66 20.02 1.93
C SER A 431 1.58 18.54 1.56
N GLY A 432 0.39 18.02 1.31
CA GLY A 432 0.15 16.61 1.06
C GLY A 432 0.01 15.76 2.32
N ARG A 433 0.13 16.36 3.52
CA ARG A 433 0.03 15.69 4.83
C ARG A 433 -0.97 16.40 5.73
N GLY A 434 -1.85 15.62 6.35
CA GLY A 434 -2.86 16.13 7.28
C GLY A 434 -4.24 16.28 6.64
N GLN A 435 -5.25 16.19 7.52
CA GLN A 435 -6.65 16.43 7.21
C GLN A 435 -7.01 17.86 7.59
N LYS A 436 -7.39 18.68 6.61
CA LYS A 436 -8.04 19.97 6.88
C LYS A 436 -9.52 19.73 7.19
N ILE A 437 -10.00 20.33 8.26
CA ILE A 437 -11.40 20.27 8.72
C ILE A 437 -11.90 21.71 8.84
N ASN A 438 -12.91 22.06 8.05
CA ASN A 438 -13.53 23.39 8.08
C ASN A 438 -14.98 23.29 8.56
N ALA A 439 -15.27 23.94 9.68
CA ALA A 439 -16.61 24.25 10.15
C ALA A 439 -17.01 25.63 9.64
N GLN A 440 -18.01 25.68 8.75
CA GLN A 440 -18.59 26.94 8.30
C GLN A 440 -19.43 27.60 9.40
N THR A 441 -19.75 28.88 9.22
CA THR A 441 -20.53 29.66 10.18
C THR A 441 -21.89 29.02 10.46
N GLY A 442 -22.07 28.51 11.67
CA GLY A 442 -23.30 27.88 12.15
C GLY A 442 -23.51 28.12 13.64
N ARG A 443 -24.59 27.61 14.24
CA ARG A 443 -24.84 27.69 15.70
C ARG A 443 -24.67 26.34 16.42
N TRP A 444 -24.88 25.25 15.70
CA TRP A 444 -24.75 23.89 16.19
C TRP A 444 -23.99 23.04 15.17
N GLY A 445 -23.43 21.93 15.63
CA GLY A 445 -22.81 20.93 14.78
C GLY A 445 -21.58 20.28 15.41
N ARG A 446 -21.26 19.09 14.94
CA ARG A 446 -19.99 18.40 15.18
C ARG A 446 -19.37 18.10 13.83
N TYR A 447 -18.12 18.50 13.60
CA TYR A 447 -17.42 18.25 12.34
C TYR A 447 -16.07 17.62 12.62
N GLY A 448 -15.85 16.39 12.17
CA GLY A 448 -14.65 15.67 12.53
C GLY A 448 -14.31 14.50 11.64
N ILE A 449 -13.27 13.80 12.05
CA ILE A 449 -12.89 12.49 11.51
C ILE A 449 -12.87 11.46 12.64
N SER A 450 -13.22 10.21 12.31
CA SER A 450 -13.07 9.09 13.23
C SER A 450 -12.56 7.83 12.55
N GLN A 451 -11.97 6.93 13.32
CA GLN A 451 -11.57 5.60 12.87
C GLN A 451 -11.85 4.58 13.99
N ASN A 452 -12.48 3.48 13.60
CA ASN A 452 -12.65 2.30 14.44
C ASN A 452 -11.46 1.36 14.23
N VAL A 453 -10.90 0.87 15.31
CA VAL A 453 -9.70 0.02 15.29
C VAL A 453 -9.82 -1.12 16.28
N GLN A 454 -9.42 -2.32 15.87
CA GLN A 454 -9.20 -3.47 16.75
C GLN A 454 -7.87 -3.26 17.49
N ILE A 455 -7.92 -3.22 18.81
CA ILE A 455 -6.78 -2.81 19.65
C ILE A 455 -6.12 -3.95 20.42
N GLY A 456 -6.65 -5.18 20.29
CA GLY A 456 -5.95 -6.41 20.62
C GLY A 456 -6.64 -7.26 21.68
N ASP A 457 -5.81 -7.93 22.48
CA ASP A 457 -6.20 -8.98 23.42
C ASP A 457 -7.08 -8.45 24.57
N VAL A 458 -8.33 -8.93 24.61
CA VAL A 458 -9.34 -8.60 25.63
C VAL A 458 -8.97 -9.10 27.02
N THR A 459 -7.99 -9.99 27.14
CA THR A 459 -7.56 -10.57 28.42
C THR A 459 -6.47 -9.75 29.11
N LYS A 460 -5.99 -8.67 28.49
CA LYS A 460 -4.87 -7.86 29.01
C LYS A 460 -5.32 -6.43 29.32
N LYS A 461 -5.05 -6.00 30.55
CA LYS A 461 -5.03 -4.58 30.88
C LYS A 461 -3.75 -3.94 30.34
N SER A 462 -3.85 -2.73 29.81
CA SER A 462 -2.72 -1.95 29.33
C SER A 462 -2.99 -0.46 29.51
N LYS A 463 -1.94 0.36 29.51
CA LYS A 463 -2.11 1.80 29.29
C LYS A 463 -2.12 2.06 27.79
N PHE A 464 -2.86 3.08 27.37
CA PHE A 464 -2.78 3.58 26.00
C PHE A 464 -2.25 5.01 25.98
N LEU A 465 -1.72 5.39 24.82
CA LEU A 465 -1.31 6.75 24.51
C LEU A 465 -1.84 7.13 23.12
N LEU A 466 -2.60 8.22 23.05
CA LEU A 466 -2.91 8.93 21.82
C LEU A 466 -2.06 10.21 21.78
N THR A 467 -1.34 10.42 20.68
CA THR A 467 -0.62 11.67 20.40
C THR A 467 -1.03 12.24 19.06
N GLY A 468 -0.89 13.54 18.89
CA GLY A 468 -1.22 14.22 17.64
C GLY A 468 -0.62 15.61 17.54
N GLU A 469 -0.73 16.21 16.37
CA GLU A 469 -0.43 17.63 16.16
C GLU A 469 -1.53 18.26 15.31
N ILE A 470 -1.90 19.48 15.66
CA ILE A 470 -2.83 20.30 14.89
C ILE A 470 -2.25 21.68 14.60
N SER A 471 -2.77 22.33 13.57
CA SER A 471 -2.61 23.76 13.35
C SER A 471 -3.96 24.44 13.17
N VAL A 472 -4.12 25.61 13.78
CA VAL A 472 -5.36 26.39 13.74
C VAL A 472 -5.18 27.54 12.76
N PHE A 473 -6.00 27.59 11.70
CA PHE A 473 -5.94 28.67 10.71
C PHE A 473 -6.84 29.83 11.12
N HIS A 474 -8.09 29.52 11.48
CA HIS A 474 -9.00 30.47 12.10
C HIS A 474 -9.92 29.74 13.07
N SER A 475 -10.40 30.45 14.08
CA SER A 475 -11.38 29.94 15.01
C SER A 475 -12.19 31.06 15.65
N SER A 476 -13.49 30.88 15.72
CA SER A 476 -14.43 31.74 16.44
C SER A 476 -15.45 30.86 17.14
N ASN A 477 -15.56 31.00 18.46
CA ASN A 477 -16.49 30.22 19.30
C ASN A 477 -16.38 28.69 19.08
N ALA A 478 -15.18 28.17 18.80
CA ALA A 478 -14.97 26.74 18.52
C ALA A 478 -13.90 26.14 19.44
N ARG A 479 -14.05 24.85 19.73
CA ARG A 479 -13.03 24.01 20.35
C ARG A 479 -12.85 22.73 19.56
N LEU A 480 -11.67 22.13 19.66
CA LEU A 480 -11.42 20.78 19.17
C LEU A 480 -11.58 19.78 20.31
N GLU A 481 -12.45 18.81 20.14
CA GLU A 481 -12.55 17.64 21.01
C GLU A 481 -11.81 16.46 20.37
N ILE A 482 -10.85 15.91 21.11
CA ILE A 482 -10.20 14.65 20.78
C ILE A 482 -10.77 13.59 21.72
N VAL A 483 -11.22 12.47 21.17
CA VAL A 483 -11.89 11.41 21.93
C VAL A 483 -11.27 10.05 21.63
N VAL A 484 -11.01 9.30 22.70
CA VAL A 484 -10.75 7.85 22.68
C VAL A 484 -11.93 7.17 23.36
N SER A 485 -12.73 6.45 22.58
CA SER A 485 -13.87 5.68 23.08
C SER A 485 -13.53 4.19 23.06
N LEU A 486 -13.63 3.54 24.21
CA LEU A 486 -13.33 2.12 24.42
C LEU A 486 -14.65 1.37 24.73
N PRO A 487 -15.33 0.81 23.73
CA PRO A 487 -16.53 0.01 23.95
C PRO A 487 -16.22 -1.29 24.70
N TYR A 488 -17.16 -1.73 25.55
CA TYR A 488 -17.14 -3.01 26.25
C TYR A 488 -18.58 -3.54 26.39
N SER A 489 -18.74 -4.76 26.93
CA SER A 489 -20.01 -5.50 26.91
C SER A 489 -21.24 -4.78 27.50
N SER A 490 -21.06 -3.82 28.41
CA SER A 490 -22.15 -3.10 29.08
C SER A 490 -22.07 -1.57 28.95
N GLY A 491 -21.22 -1.05 28.07
CA GLY A 491 -21.09 0.40 27.89
C GLY A 491 -19.88 0.82 27.07
N LYS A 492 -19.41 2.06 27.31
CA LYS A 492 -18.20 2.62 26.70
C LYS A 492 -17.47 3.47 27.72
N MET A 493 -16.15 3.34 27.80
CA MET A 493 -15.30 4.29 28.50
C MET A 493 -14.85 5.36 27.52
N VAL A 494 -14.94 6.63 27.92
CA VAL A 494 -14.62 7.75 27.06
C VAL A 494 -13.54 8.59 27.73
N PHE A 495 -12.41 8.75 27.05
CA PHE A 495 -11.36 9.68 27.42
C PHE A 495 -11.39 10.80 26.40
N SER A 496 -11.53 12.05 26.85
CA SER A 496 -11.61 13.17 25.93
C SER A 496 -10.86 14.38 26.44
N GLU A 497 -10.19 15.07 25.54
CA GLU A 497 -9.53 16.35 25.78
C GLU A 497 -10.14 17.41 24.87
N ALA A 498 -10.34 18.61 25.41
CA ALA A 498 -10.92 19.74 24.69
C ALA A 498 -9.90 20.88 24.59
N TYR A 499 -9.59 21.30 23.37
CA TYR A 499 -8.61 22.33 23.09
C TYR A 499 -9.30 23.59 22.60
N ILE A 500 -9.17 24.68 23.36
CA ILE A 500 -9.58 26.02 22.91
C ILE A 500 -8.65 26.44 21.78
N LEU A 501 -9.22 26.86 20.65
CA LEU A 501 -8.49 27.09 19.41
C LEU A 501 -8.11 28.57 19.25
N THR A 502 -6.81 28.85 19.25
CA THR A 502 -6.28 30.19 18.96
C THR A 502 -5.74 30.22 17.53
N PRO A 503 -6.16 31.17 16.67
CA PRO A 503 -5.63 31.29 15.31
C PRO A 503 -4.10 31.41 15.27
N GLY A 504 -3.47 30.72 14.31
CA GLY A 504 -2.01 30.69 14.13
C GLY A 504 -1.26 29.73 15.07
N GLU A 505 -1.96 29.10 16.03
CA GLU A 505 -1.33 28.22 17.01
C GLU A 505 -1.13 26.80 16.45
N LYS A 506 0.01 26.19 16.79
CA LYS A 506 0.21 24.75 16.72
C LYS A 506 -0.01 24.15 18.10
N LYS A 507 -0.81 23.09 18.19
CA LYS A 507 -1.01 22.37 19.44
C LYS A 507 -0.62 20.91 19.31
N SER A 508 0.08 20.41 20.32
CA SER A 508 0.31 18.98 20.50
C SER A 508 -0.87 18.38 21.27
N ILE A 509 -1.34 17.23 20.80
CA ILE A 509 -2.38 16.42 21.44
C ILE A 509 -1.69 15.32 22.24
N ARG A 510 -2.17 15.09 23.46
CA ARG A 510 -1.79 13.94 24.27
C ARG A 510 -2.98 13.48 25.10
N ILE A 511 -3.38 12.22 24.95
CA ILE A 511 -4.37 11.57 25.82
C ILE A 511 -3.78 10.25 26.30
N GLU A 512 -3.76 10.07 27.61
CA GLU A 512 -3.38 8.82 28.25
C GLU A 512 -4.56 8.24 29.00
N GLY A 513 -4.64 6.92 29.06
CA GLY A 513 -5.68 6.24 29.81
C GLY A 513 -5.40 4.76 29.93
N GLU A 514 -6.34 4.04 30.52
CA GLU A 514 -6.23 2.61 30.76
C GLU A 514 -7.23 1.82 29.92
N LYS A 515 -6.73 0.79 29.25
CA LYS A 515 -7.52 -0.25 28.61
C LYS A 515 -7.86 -1.32 29.64
N MET A 516 -9.15 -1.50 29.90
CA MET A 516 -9.67 -2.54 30.80
C MET A 516 -9.76 -3.91 30.09
N LEU A 517 -9.95 -4.96 30.89
CA LEU A 517 -10.31 -6.29 30.38
C LEU A 517 -11.64 -6.22 29.61
N GLY A 518 -11.77 -7.01 28.56
CA GLY A 518 -12.96 -7.07 27.71
C GLY A 518 -13.03 -6.00 26.62
N VAL A 519 -12.09 -5.04 26.58
CA VAL A 519 -12.03 -4.02 25.52
C VAL A 519 -11.22 -4.56 24.34
N ALA A 520 -11.89 -4.78 23.22
CA ALA A 520 -11.29 -5.31 21.99
C ALA A 520 -11.07 -4.23 20.92
N GLU A 521 -11.85 -3.14 20.99
CA GLU A 521 -11.92 -2.09 19.98
C GLU A 521 -11.71 -0.71 20.60
N ALA A 522 -11.31 0.25 19.78
CA ALA A 522 -11.40 1.68 20.09
C ALA A 522 -11.97 2.45 18.91
N GLU A 523 -12.70 3.51 19.21
CA GLU A 523 -13.01 4.58 18.27
C GLU A 523 -12.18 5.80 18.65
N ILE A 524 -11.34 6.26 17.72
CA ILE A 524 -10.56 7.50 17.86
C ILE A 524 -11.21 8.56 17.00
N SER A 525 -11.49 9.73 17.57
CA SER A 525 -12.04 10.85 16.79
C SER A 525 -11.41 12.19 17.15
N ALA A 526 -11.42 13.09 16.17
CA ALA A 526 -11.08 14.50 16.32
C ALA A 526 -12.18 15.33 15.69
N SER A 527 -12.88 16.14 16.51
CA SER A 527 -14.08 16.86 16.09
C SER A 527 -14.08 18.31 16.58
N LEU A 528 -14.36 19.22 15.67
CA LEU A 528 -14.71 20.60 15.98
C LEU A 528 -16.14 20.67 16.51
N VAL A 529 -16.33 21.43 17.58
CA VAL A 529 -17.65 21.73 18.19
C VAL A 529 -17.71 23.19 18.65
N PRO A 530 -18.91 23.81 18.73
CA PRO A 530 -19.07 25.13 19.32
C PRO A 530 -18.71 25.13 20.82
N MET A 531 -18.10 26.22 21.31
CA MET A 531 -17.92 26.41 22.76
C MET A 531 -19.24 26.85 23.42
N ASN A 532 -19.95 27.78 22.79
CA ASN A 532 -21.30 28.21 23.17
C ASN A 532 -22.27 27.92 22.02
N SER A 533 -23.22 27.00 22.23
CA SER A 533 -24.21 26.61 21.21
C SER A 533 -25.24 27.70 20.88
N ASN A 534 -25.30 28.78 21.67
CA ASN A 534 -26.20 29.91 21.42
C ASN A 534 -25.59 30.99 20.52
N GLU A 535 -24.29 30.91 20.28
CA GLU A 535 -23.53 31.86 19.45
C GLU A 535 -23.13 31.21 18.14
N THR A 536 -22.92 32.04 17.12
CA THR A 536 -22.36 31.55 15.86
C THR A 536 -20.90 31.14 16.04
N TRP A 537 -20.50 30.06 15.39
CA TRP A 537 -19.15 29.55 15.44
C TRP A 537 -18.65 29.20 14.05
N ASN A 538 -17.34 29.30 13.83
CA ASN A 538 -16.65 28.79 12.66
C ASN A 538 -15.22 28.41 13.04
N SER A 539 -14.61 27.49 12.30
CA SER A 539 -13.21 27.16 12.52
C SER A 539 -12.62 26.44 11.32
N SER A 540 -11.32 26.64 11.10
CA SER A 540 -10.51 25.85 10.19
C SER A 540 -9.27 25.36 10.91
N ILE A 541 -9.10 24.04 10.93
CA ILE A 541 -7.91 23.39 11.48
C ILE A 541 -7.33 22.43 10.46
N VAL A 542 -6.06 22.09 10.66
CA VAL A 542 -5.44 20.91 10.06
C VAL A 542 -5.04 19.97 11.18
N VAL A 543 -5.50 18.72 11.11
CA VAL A 543 -4.98 17.62 11.91
C VAL A 543 -3.84 17.01 11.12
N HIS A 544 -2.60 17.19 11.58
CA HIS A 544 -1.42 16.70 10.89
C HIS A 544 -1.28 15.19 11.05
N TYR A 545 -1.48 14.68 12.27
CA TYR A 545 -1.47 13.25 12.56
C TYR A 545 -2.21 12.93 13.85
N LEU A 546 -2.64 11.68 13.98
CA LEU A 546 -3.12 11.05 15.20
C LEU A 546 -2.52 9.65 15.31
N ARG A 547 -1.73 9.41 16.36
CA ARG A 547 -1.03 8.16 16.59
C ARG A 547 -1.48 7.55 17.90
N PHE A 548 -1.97 6.31 17.82
CA PHE A 548 -2.54 5.61 18.95
C PHE A 548 -1.77 4.32 19.23
N ASN A 549 -1.14 4.25 20.39
CA ASN A 549 -0.50 3.06 20.92
C ASN A 549 -1.38 2.46 22.03
N PRO A 550 -2.06 1.32 21.80
CA PRO A 550 -2.94 0.72 22.80
C PRO A 550 -2.20 -0.05 23.91
N ASP A 551 -0.90 -0.29 23.75
CA ASP A 551 -0.06 -1.00 24.71
C ASP A 551 1.15 -0.13 25.09
N TYR A 552 0.87 1.11 25.47
CA TYR A 552 1.87 2.06 25.90
C TYR A 552 2.50 1.64 27.23
N LYS A 553 3.84 1.59 27.24
CA LYS A 553 4.65 1.39 28.44
C LYS A 553 5.44 2.69 28.66
N PRO A 554 5.06 3.54 29.63
CA PRO A 554 5.85 4.72 29.95
C PRO A 554 7.24 4.26 30.39
N SER A 555 8.25 4.86 29.76
CA SER A 555 9.68 4.65 30.05
C SER A 555 10.06 5.20 31.41
#